data_AF-A0A424M2T7-F1
#
_entry.id   AF-A0A424M2T7-F1
#
_cell.length_a   1.000
_cell.length_b   1.000
_cell.length_c   1.000
_cell.angle_alpha   90.00
_cell.angle_beta   90.00
_cell.angle_gamma   90.00
#
_symmetry.space_group_name_H-M   'P 1'
#
loop_
_entity.id
_entity.type
_entity.pdbx_description
1 polymer ?
#
loop_
_entity_poly.entity_id
_entity_poly.type
_entity_poly.pdbx_seq_one_letter_code
_entity_poly.pdbx_strand_id
1 'polypeptide(L)' 'MTDFFEIDEKQKTVKILNLDDFSIEDLQNYISELETEISRVKEEIKKKEKSKLNAEKFFK' A
#
# COMPACT_ATOMS: atom_id res chain seq x y z
N MET A 1 16.58 8.13 7.97
CA MET A 1 16.25 8.33 6.54
C MET A 1 15.57 7.05 6.10
N THR A 2 14.26 7.06 5.93
CA THR A 2 13.49 5.92 5.42
C THR A 2 12.62 6.44 4.29
N ASP A 3 13.29 6.82 3.20
CA ASP A 3 12.68 7.16 1.91
C ASP A 3 12.61 5.89 1.05
N PHE A 4 11.92 4.85 1.53
CA PHE A 4 11.97 3.52 0.91
C PHE A 4 10.89 3.25 -0.15
N PHE A 5 9.94 4.17 -0.33
CA PHE A 5 8.94 4.04 -1.39
C PHE A 5 8.77 5.34 -2.15
N GLU A 6 9.67 5.58 -3.12
CA GLU A 6 9.39 6.52 -4.21
C GLU A 6 8.23 5.96 -5.05
N ILE A 7 7.01 6.40 -4.71
CA ILE A 7 5.82 6.12 -5.51
C ILE A 7 5.91 6.98 -6.77
N ASP A 8 6.25 6.36 -7.89
CA ASP A 8 6.27 6.99 -9.21
C ASP A 8 4.83 7.36 -9.61
N GLU A 9 4.44 8.64 -9.54
CA GLU A 9 3.06 9.10 -9.77
C GLU A 9 2.47 8.68 -11.13
N LYS A 10 3.32 8.34 -12.11
CA LYS A 10 2.91 7.88 -13.46
C LYS A 10 2.65 6.38 -13.56
N GLN A 11 3.16 5.57 -12.65
CA GLN A 11 2.90 4.14 -12.59
C GLN A 11 2.46 3.80 -11.17
N LYS A 12 1.16 3.55 -11.00
CA LYS A 12 0.58 3.03 -9.73
C LYS A 12 0.98 1.57 -9.50
N THR A 13 2.24 1.23 -9.75
CA THR A 13 2.79 -0.10 -9.63
C THR A 13 4.04 0.02 -8.77
N VAL A 14 4.10 -0.82 -7.73
CA VAL A 14 5.26 -0.91 -6.85
C VAL A 14 6.47 -1.29 -7.71
N LYS A 15 7.56 -0.52 -7.63
CA LYS A 15 8.83 -0.88 -8.27
C LYS A 15 9.25 -2.24 -7.72
N ILE A 16 9.54 -3.19 -8.60
CA ILE A 16 10.07 -4.50 -8.20
C ILE A 16 11.47 -4.24 -7.62
N LEU A 17 11.60 -4.41 -6.32
CA LEU A 17 12.88 -4.26 -5.65
C LEU A 17 13.78 -5.45 -6.03
N ASN A 18 15.06 -5.20 -6.25
CA ASN A 18 16.03 -6.30 -6.38
C ASN A 18 16.31 -6.85 -4.97
N LEU A 19 16.05 -8.13 -4.77
CA LEU A 19 16.16 -8.83 -3.49
C LEU A 19 17.43 -9.69 -3.39
N ASP A 20 18.32 -9.67 -4.39
CA ASP A 20 19.54 -10.51 -4.42
C ASP A 20 20.50 -10.22 -3.25
N ASP A 21 20.55 -8.99 -2.74
CA ASP A 21 21.39 -8.59 -1.60
C ASP A 21 20.70 -8.74 -0.23
N PHE A 22 19.44 -9.22 -0.19
CA PHE A 22 18.67 -9.29 1.06
C PHE A 22 18.94 -10.59 1.81
N SER A 23 19.21 -10.49 3.12
CA SER A 23 19.26 -11.66 3.99
C SER A 23 17.85 -12.19 4.28
N ILE A 24 17.73 -13.42 4.79
CA ILE A 24 16.44 -14.01 5.18
C ILE A 24 15.68 -13.09 6.15
N GLU A 25 16.38 -12.48 7.11
CA GLU A 25 15.79 -11.52 8.04
C GLU A 25 15.31 -10.24 7.34
N ASP A 26 16.07 -9.72 6.37
CA ASP A 26 15.67 -8.55 5.59
C ASP A 26 14.43 -8.84 4.75
N LEU A 27 14.32 -10.04 4.18
CA LEU A 27 13.13 -10.49 3.45
C LEU A 27 11.91 -10.58 4.37
N GLN A 28 12.08 -11.09 5.60
CA GLN A 28 11.00 -11.15 6.59
C GLN A 28 10.54 -9.77 7.04
N ASN A 29 11.48 -8.84 7.24
CA ASN A 29 11.18 -7.45 7.55
C ASN A 29 10.44 -6.78 6.38
N TYR A 30 10.93 -6.98 5.16
CA TYR A 30 10.31 -6.44 3.96
C TYR A 30 8.87 -6.96 3.75
N ILE A 31 8.64 -8.26 4.00
CA ILE A 31 7.28 -8.84 4.00
C ILE A 31 6.40 -8.12 5.03
N SER A 32 6.90 -7.92 6.24
CA SER A 32 6.13 -7.28 7.32
C SER A 32 5.75 -5.83 6.98
N GLU A 33 6.66 -5.09 6.35
CA GLU A 33 6.40 -3.74 5.86
C GLU A 33 5.34 -3.72 4.74
N LEU A 34 5.44 -4.64 3.78
CA LEU A 34 4.47 -4.79 2.70
C LEU A 34 3.08 -5.16 3.22
N GLU A 35 2.98 -6.08 4.18
CA GLU A 35 1.70 -6.46 4.80
C GLU A 35 1.05 -5.29 5.55
N THR A 36 1.86 -4.47 6.20
CA THR A 36 1.42 -3.24 6.86
C THR A 36 0.85 -2.25 5.85
N GLU A 37 1.55 -2.02 4.73
CA GLU A 37 1.09 -1.12 3.69
C GLU A 37 -0.16 -1.66 2.98
N ILE A 38 -0.24 -2.97 2.72
CA ILE A 38 -1.46 -3.62 2.20
C ILE A 38 -2.65 -3.37 3.14
N SER A 39 -2.44 -3.47 4.45
CA SER A 39 -3.48 -3.24 5.44
C SER A 39 -3.95 -1.78 5.42
N ARG A 40 -3.03 -0.83 5.36
CA ARG A 40 -3.32 0.60 5.24
C ARG A 40 -4.12 0.92 3.97
N VAL A 41 -3.70 0.39 2.83
CA VAL A 41 -4.40 0.59 1.55
C VAL A 41 -5.80 -0.01 1.59
N LYS A 42 -5.97 -1.20 2.18
CA LYS A 42 -7.29 -1.81 2.38
C LYS A 42 -8.20 -0.95 3.25
N GLU A 43 -7.68 -0.32 4.30
CA GLU A 43 -8.47 0.61 5.12
C GLU A 43 -8.87 1.87 4.36
N GLU A 44 -7.98 2.45 3.56
CA GLU A 44 -8.30 3.61 2.72
C GLU A 44 -9.34 3.27 1.65
N ILE A 45 -9.28 2.07 1.06
CA ILE A 45 -10.33 1.57 0.16
C ILE A 45 -11.67 1.49 0.90
N LYS A 46 -11.71 0.86 2.07
CA LYS A 46 -12.94 0.75 2.88
C LYS A 46 -13.52 2.13 3.23
N LYS A 47 -12.68 3.10 3.58
CA LYS A 47 -13.12 4.49 3.83
C LYS A 47 -13.72 5.11 2.58
N LYS A 48 -13.08 4.97 1.41
CA LYS A 48 -13.57 5.49 0.14
C LYS A 48 -14.89 4.82 -0.28
N GLU A 49 -15.02 3.50 -0.13
CA GLU A 49 -16.27 2.78 -0.38
C GLU A 49 -17.38 3.24 0.55
N LYS A 50 -17.10 3.40 1.85
CA LYS A 50 -18.08 3.91 2.81
C LYS A 50 -18.53 5.33 2.46
N SER A 51 -17.61 6.21 2.06
CA SER A 51 -17.94 7.56 1.59
C SER A 51 -18.80 7.53 0.31
N LYS A 52 -18.49 6.64 -0.63
CA LYS A 52 -19.29 6.44 -1.85
C LYS A 52 -20.71 5.98 -1.51
N LEU A 53 -20.86 4.94 -0.69
CA LEU A 53 -22.17 4.43 -0.28
C LEU A 53 -23.00 5.47 0.49
N ASN A 54 -22.36 6.27 1.33
CA ASN A 54 -23.02 7.36 2.05
C ASN A 54 -23.47 8.47 1.10
N ALA A 55 -22.65 8.83 0.10
CA ALA A 55 -23.06 9.79 -0.93
C ALA A 55 -24.23 9.25 -1.76
N GLU A 56 -24.19 7.99 -2.20
CA GLU A 56 -25.29 7.36 -2.94
C GLU A 56 -26.60 7.31 -2.14
N LYS A 57 -26.53 7.21 -0.80
CA LYS A 57 -27.71 7.32 0.08
C LYS A 57 -28.23 8.74 0.26
N PHE A 58 -27.39 9.75 0.10
CA PHE A 58 -27.77 11.16 0.26
C PHE A 58 -28.34 11.79 -1.02
N PHE A 59 -27.97 11.26 -2.20
CA PHE A 59 -28.44 11.74 -3.50
C PHE A 59 -29.58 10.90 -4.10
N LYS A 60 -30.23 10.04 -3.29
CA LYS A 60 -31.42 9.26 -3.66
C LYS A 60 -32.60 9.68 -2.79
#